data_AF-A0A956GQR6-F1
#
_entry.id   AF-A0A956GQR6-F1
#
_cell.length_a   1.000
_cell.length_b   1.000
_cell.length_c   1.000
_cell.angle_alpha   90.00
_cell.angle_beta   90.00
_cell.angle_gamma   90.00
#
_symmetry.space_group_name_H-M   'P 1'
#
loop_
_entity.id
_entity.type
_entity.pdbx_description
1 polymer ?
#
loop_
_entity_poly.entity_id
_entity_poly.type
_entity_poly.pdbx_seq_one_letter_code
_entity_poly.pdbx_strand_id
1 'polypeptide(L)'
;MALITLITDFGTADGYVGAMKGVLHRLAPGTTVVDVAHDVPRHDVAHAAWVVATAAREFPVGTIHVVVVDPGVGGARAEVVVAADGHRYVGPDNGVFAHVTRTGLDGSWAITSTAFRLPDAAPTFHGRDVFAPAAAALARDLPPRLAGPATCLAGALPWPPPADGRGHVIHVDVFGNLITDLVAP
;
A
#
# COMPACT_ATOMS: atom_id res chain seq x y z
N MET A 1 1.40 -4.96 19.77
CA MET A 1 2.64 -4.58 19.06
C MET A 1 2.28 -4.39 17.60
N ALA A 2 2.49 -3.21 17.03
CA ALA A 2 2.19 -2.97 15.63
C ALA A 2 3.21 -3.70 14.73
N LEU A 3 2.75 -4.38 13.68
CA LEU A 3 3.60 -4.88 12.60
C LEU A 3 3.49 -3.93 11.41
N ILE A 4 4.61 -3.77 10.70
CA ILE A 4 4.64 -3.07 9.42
C ILE A 4 5.04 -4.08 8.35
N THR A 5 4.28 -4.16 7.26
CA THR A 5 4.67 -4.95 6.08
C THR A 5 5.10 -4.03 4.94
N LEU A 6 6.00 -4.52 4.08
CA LEU A 6 6.45 -3.81 2.88
C LEU A 6 6.13 -4.62 1.62
N ILE A 7 5.47 -3.97 0.66
CA ILE A 7 5.23 -4.47 -0.70
C ILE A 7 5.72 -3.40 -1.68
N THR A 8 6.67 -3.70 -2.56
CA THR A 8 7.23 -2.73 -3.52
C THR A 8 7.57 -3.37 -4.87
N ASP A 9 7.86 -2.54 -5.88
CA ASP A 9 8.41 -2.94 -7.18
C ASP A 9 9.89 -2.55 -7.37
N PHE A 10 10.60 -2.32 -6.26
CA PHE A 10 11.98 -1.83 -6.24
C PHE A 10 13.03 -2.91 -6.51
N GLY A 11 12.64 -4.17 -6.39
CA GLY A 11 13.55 -5.30 -6.29
C GLY A 11 14.38 -5.29 -5.01
N THR A 12 15.33 -6.23 -4.94
CA THR A 12 16.22 -6.42 -3.79
C THR A 12 17.68 -6.08 -4.07
N ALA A 13 18.02 -5.72 -5.31
CA ALA A 13 19.38 -5.42 -5.73
C ALA A 13 19.86 -4.04 -5.27
N ASP A 14 18.93 -3.10 -5.07
CA ASP A 14 19.22 -1.70 -4.75
C ASP A 14 18.88 -1.33 -3.30
N GLY A 15 19.45 -0.21 -2.83
CA GLY A 15 19.29 0.26 -1.45
C GLY A 15 17.92 0.84 -1.08
N TYR A 16 16.93 0.85 -1.97
CA TYR A 16 15.65 1.54 -1.76
C TYR A 16 14.85 0.98 -0.58
N VAL A 17 14.67 -0.34 -0.54
CA VAL A 17 13.98 -1.02 0.57
C VAL A 17 14.76 -0.83 1.88
N GLY A 18 16.08 -0.95 1.83
CA GLY A 18 16.96 -0.70 2.97
C GLY A 18 16.80 0.72 3.54
N ALA A 19 16.70 1.73 2.67
CA ALA A 19 16.49 3.12 3.08
C ALA A 19 15.12 3.31 3.77
N MET A 20 14.06 2.70 3.26
CA MET A 20 12.74 2.72 3.92
C MET A 20 12.79 2.09 5.30
N LYS A 21 13.42 0.91 5.44
CA LYS A 21 13.61 0.25 6.74
C LYS A 21 14.45 1.07 7.70
N GLY A 22 15.50 1.75 7.22
CA GLY A 22 16.29 2.67 8.02
C GLY A 22 15.45 3.81 8.60
N VAL A 23 14.55 4.39 7.79
CA VAL A 23 13.60 5.41 8.26
C VAL A 23 12.63 4.83 9.29
N LEU A 24 12.07 3.64 9.04
CA LEU A 24 11.17 2.97 9.99
C LEU A 24 11.85 2.70 11.32
N HIS A 25 13.07 2.14 11.33
CA HIS A 25 13.83 1.90 12.56
C HIS A 25 14.17 3.18 13.31
N ARG A 26 14.46 4.28 12.60
CA ARG A 26 14.73 5.58 13.23
C ARG A 26 13.48 6.18 13.87
N LEU A 27 12.33 6.09 13.21
CA LEU A 27 11.10 6.79 13.62
C LEU A 27 10.20 5.97 14.53
N ALA A 28 10.26 4.64 14.45
CA ALA A 28 9.50 3.68 15.26
C ALA A 28 10.40 2.50 15.68
N PRO A 29 11.37 2.75 16.59
CA PRO A 29 12.29 1.71 17.05
C PRO A 29 11.54 0.55 17.74
N GLY A 30 11.97 -0.69 17.48
CA GLY A 30 11.36 -1.90 18.04
C GLY A 30 10.16 -2.44 17.26
N THR A 31 9.62 -1.69 16.30
CA THR A 31 8.57 -2.17 15.40
C THR A 31 9.10 -3.27 14.48
N THR A 32 8.37 -4.38 14.38
CA THR A 32 8.72 -5.46 13.45
C THR A 32 8.33 -5.06 12.03
N VAL A 33 9.30 -5.12 11.12
CA VAL A 33 9.09 -4.89 9.69
C VAL A 33 9.22 -6.21 8.95
N VAL A 34 8.18 -6.60 8.21
CA VAL A 34 8.11 -7.84 7.45
C VAL A 34 8.07 -7.51 5.96
N ASP A 35 9.00 -8.06 5.19
CA ASP A 35 8.92 -7.96 3.73
C ASP A 35 7.92 -8.99 3.21
N VAL A 36 6.94 -8.51 2.46
CA VAL A 36 5.99 -9.40 1.76
C VAL A 36 6.49 -9.67 0.35
N ALA A 37 6.81 -8.62 -0.40
CA ALA A 37 7.35 -8.74 -1.76
C ALA A 37 8.05 -7.43 -2.18
N HIS A 38 9.17 -7.55 -2.89
CA HIS A 38 9.85 -6.40 -3.50
C HIS A 38 10.02 -6.54 -5.01
N ASP A 39 9.74 -7.72 -5.56
CA ASP A 39 9.86 -8.04 -6.97
C ASP A 39 8.49 -8.02 -7.68
N VAL A 40 7.55 -7.22 -7.16
CA VAL A 40 6.31 -6.94 -7.91
C VAL A 40 6.72 -6.33 -9.27
N PRO A 41 6.11 -6.76 -10.39
CA PRO A 41 6.46 -6.22 -11.70
C PRO A 41 6.37 -4.69 -11.69
N ARG A 42 7.38 -4.04 -12.28
CA ARG A 42 7.52 -2.58 -12.26
C ARG A 42 6.24 -1.92 -12.76
N HIS A 43 5.73 -0.99 -11.96
CA HIS A 43 4.53 -0.19 -12.25
C HIS A 43 3.21 -0.99 -12.35
N ASP A 44 3.20 -2.27 -12.02
CA ASP A 44 2.01 -3.12 -12.11
C ASP A 44 1.14 -2.97 -10.84
N VAL A 45 0.32 -1.92 -10.85
CA VAL A 45 -0.57 -1.57 -9.74
C VAL A 45 -1.62 -2.66 -9.49
N ALA A 46 -2.09 -3.34 -10.53
CA ALA A 46 -3.08 -4.41 -10.41
C ALA A 46 -2.47 -5.63 -9.69
N HIS A 47 -1.26 -6.02 -10.07
CA HIS A 47 -0.52 -7.08 -9.39
C HIS A 47 -0.27 -6.72 -7.93
N ALA A 48 0.19 -5.49 -7.65
CA ALA A 48 0.41 -5.02 -6.29
C ALA A 48 -0.87 -5.07 -5.44
N ALA A 49 -2.01 -4.67 -6.02
CA ALA A 49 -3.31 -4.72 -5.37
C ALA A 49 -3.74 -6.15 -5.02
N TRP A 50 -3.45 -7.12 -5.90
CA TRP A 50 -3.68 -8.54 -5.63
C TRP A 50 -2.79 -9.06 -4.50
N VAL A 51 -1.50 -8.76 -4.54
CA VAL A 51 -0.52 -9.18 -3.53
C VAL A 51 -0.90 -8.65 -2.14
N VAL A 52 -1.22 -7.36 -2.01
CA VAL A 52 -1.63 -6.81 -0.70
C VAL A 52 -2.93 -7.43 -0.22
N ALA A 53 -3.92 -7.65 -1.09
CA ALA A 53 -5.22 -8.18 -0.69
C ALA A 53 -5.18 -9.64 -0.23
N THR A 54 -4.25 -10.43 -0.77
CA THR A 54 -4.05 -11.83 -0.38
C THR A 54 -3.15 -11.94 0.85
N ALA A 55 -2.03 -11.20 0.89
CA ALA A 55 -1.12 -11.24 2.02
C ALA A 55 -1.73 -10.65 3.30
N ALA A 56 -2.44 -9.51 3.21
CA ALA A 56 -2.91 -8.78 4.39
C ALA A 56 -3.78 -9.60 5.34
N ARG A 57 -4.55 -10.56 4.79
CA ARG A 57 -5.47 -11.44 5.52
C ARG A 57 -4.78 -12.39 6.48
N GLU A 58 -3.52 -12.71 6.21
CA GLU A 58 -2.71 -13.62 7.02
C GLU A 58 -2.01 -12.90 8.19
N PHE A 59 -2.04 -11.56 8.20
CA PHE A 59 -1.45 -10.77 9.27
C PHE A 59 -2.48 -10.46 10.37
N PRO A 60 -2.04 -10.27 11.63
CA PRO A 60 -2.93 -9.85 12.71
C PRO A 60 -3.62 -8.52 12.43
N VAL A 61 -4.85 -8.37 12.93
CA VAL A 61 -5.58 -7.09 12.97
C VAL A 61 -4.70 -5.99 13.58
N GLY A 62 -4.75 -4.79 13.01
CA GLY A 62 -3.92 -3.65 13.39
C GLY A 62 -2.59 -3.56 12.65
N THR A 63 -2.25 -4.56 11.82
CA THR A 63 -1.05 -4.49 10.95
C THR A 63 -1.15 -3.34 9.95
N ILE A 64 -0.03 -2.66 9.74
CA ILE A 64 0.14 -1.55 8.80
C ILE A 64 0.83 -2.06 7.55
N HIS A 65 0.18 -2.00 6.41
CA HIS A 65 0.73 -2.45 5.13
C HIS A 65 1.18 -1.27 4.29
N VAL A 66 2.48 -1.18 4.01
CA VAL A 66 3.04 -0.16 3.14
C VAL A 66 3.19 -0.74 1.74
N VAL A 67 2.50 -0.15 0.77
CA VAL A 67 2.53 -0.59 -0.62
C VAL A 67 3.06 0.53 -1.50
N VAL A 68 4.18 0.27 -2.18
CA VAL A 68 4.86 1.25 -3.03
C VAL A 68 5.11 0.64 -4.40
N VAL A 69 4.07 0.70 -5.23
CA VAL A 69 4.11 0.47 -6.67
C VAL A 69 3.46 1.68 -7.31
N ASP A 70 4.27 2.60 -7.80
CA ASP A 70 3.84 3.99 -8.02
C ASP A 70 4.43 4.60 -9.30
N PRO A 71 3.86 4.29 -10.48
CA PRO A 71 4.24 4.94 -11.73
C PRO A 71 3.98 6.46 -11.74
N GLY A 72 3.13 6.96 -10.83
CA GLY A 72 2.73 8.35 -10.73
C GLY A 72 3.47 9.12 -9.63
N VAL A 73 4.59 8.61 -9.12
CA VAL A 73 5.36 9.26 -8.04
C VAL A 73 5.73 10.70 -8.42
N GLY A 74 5.58 11.62 -7.46
CA GLY A 74 5.79 13.06 -7.70
C GLY A 74 4.74 13.74 -8.59
N GLY A 75 3.73 13.00 -9.06
CA GLY A 75 2.62 13.51 -9.85
C GLY A 75 1.43 13.99 -9.02
N ALA A 76 0.25 13.99 -9.65
CA ALA A 76 -0.98 14.54 -9.06
C ALA A 76 -1.76 13.57 -8.15
N ARG A 77 -1.37 12.28 -8.11
CA ARG A 77 -2.04 11.30 -7.25
C ARG A 77 -1.86 11.69 -5.78
N ALA A 78 -2.78 11.28 -4.90
CA ALA A 78 -2.60 11.54 -3.47
C ALA A 78 -1.65 10.50 -2.83
N GLU A 79 -0.92 10.90 -1.79
CA GLU A 79 -0.42 9.95 -0.78
C GLU A 79 -1.54 9.71 0.23
N VAL A 80 -1.85 8.46 0.57
CA VAL A 80 -3.00 8.16 1.45
C VAL A 80 -2.68 7.17 2.56
N VAL A 81 -3.37 7.36 3.69
CA VAL A 81 -3.63 6.32 4.69
C VAL A 81 -5.05 5.82 4.50
N VAL A 82 -5.22 4.50 4.45
CA VAL A 82 -6.52 3.83 4.35
C VAL A 82 -6.70 2.92 5.57
N ALA A 83 -7.90 2.86 6.13
CA ALA A 83 -8.30 1.91 7.14
C ALA A 83 -9.43 1.03 6.59
N ALA A 84 -9.24 -0.29 6.63
CA ALA A 84 -10.23 -1.27 6.17
C ALA A 84 -9.95 -2.62 6.83
N ASP A 85 -11.02 -3.35 7.17
CA ASP A 85 -10.99 -4.69 7.79
C ASP A 85 -10.05 -4.80 9.00
N GLY A 86 -9.98 -3.74 9.81
CA GLY A 86 -9.11 -3.69 10.99
C GLY A 86 -7.61 -3.52 10.69
N HIS A 87 -7.22 -3.36 9.43
CA HIS A 87 -5.87 -3.05 9.00
C HIS A 87 -5.72 -1.57 8.61
N ARG A 88 -4.47 -1.14 8.47
CA ARG A 88 -4.13 0.18 7.92
C ARG A 88 -3.23 0.00 6.71
N TYR A 89 -3.44 0.78 5.68
CA TYR A 89 -2.67 0.73 4.44
C TYR A 89 -2.10 2.11 4.14
N VAL A 90 -0.87 2.15 3.65
CA VAL A 90 -0.14 3.39 3.35
C VAL A 90 0.48 3.27 1.97
N GLY A 91 0.20 4.23 1.08
CA GLY A 91 0.72 4.21 -0.28
C GLY A 91 0.07 5.22 -1.21
N PRO A 92 0.30 5.09 -2.53
CA PRO A 92 -0.27 5.98 -3.53
C PRO A 92 -1.77 5.70 -3.75
N ASP A 93 -2.58 6.74 -3.92
CA ASP A 93 -3.96 6.62 -4.40
C ASP A 93 -3.99 6.45 -5.92
N ASN A 94 -3.62 5.26 -6.39
CA ASN A 94 -3.55 4.90 -7.81
C ASN A 94 -4.35 3.63 -8.15
N GLY A 95 -5.14 3.12 -7.20
CA GLY A 95 -5.93 1.90 -7.33
C GLY A 95 -5.33 0.70 -6.59
N VAL A 96 -4.13 0.82 -6.03
CA VAL A 96 -3.46 -0.29 -5.33
C VAL A 96 -4.26 -0.84 -4.13
N PHE A 97 -5.14 -0.03 -3.54
CA PHE A 97 -5.98 -0.44 -2.41
C PHE A 97 -7.39 -0.93 -2.80
N ALA A 98 -7.72 -0.98 -4.10
CA ALA A 98 -9.07 -1.30 -4.56
C ALA A 98 -9.59 -2.65 -4.05
N HIS A 99 -8.72 -3.67 -3.95
CA HIS A 99 -9.13 -5.00 -3.50
C HIS A 99 -9.35 -5.09 -1.98
N VAL A 100 -8.60 -4.34 -1.17
CA VAL A 100 -8.68 -4.39 0.30
C VAL A 100 -9.81 -3.54 0.86
N THR A 101 -10.33 -2.58 0.08
CA THR A 101 -11.48 -1.74 0.47
C THR A 101 -12.82 -2.27 -0.02
N ARG A 102 -12.85 -3.47 -0.61
CA ARG A 102 -14.04 -4.02 -1.30
C ARG A 102 -15.14 -4.47 -0.33
N THR A 103 -14.72 -5.02 0.80
CA THR A 103 -15.57 -5.52 1.89
C THR A 103 -16.03 -4.39 2.82
N GLY A 104 -15.31 -3.28 2.82
CA GLY A 104 -15.63 -2.07 3.57
C GLY A 104 -14.46 -1.09 3.57
N LEU A 105 -14.78 0.18 3.79
CA LEU A 105 -13.80 1.25 3.99
C LEU A 105 -14.16 1.96 5.29
N ASP A 106 -13.29 1.84 6.29
CA ASP A 106 -13.46 2.53 7.58
C ASP A 106 -13.06 4.00 7.47
N GLY A 107 -12.11 4.31 6.58
CA GLY A 107 -11.78 5.69 6.20
C GLY A 107 -10.50 5.81 5.39
N SER A 108 -10.34 6.96 4.74
CA SER A 108 -9.16 7.31 3.95
C SER A 108 -8.81 8.78 4.15
N TRP A 109 -7.51 9.07 4.31
CA TRP A 109 -6.98 10.40 4.59
C TRP A 109 -5.75 10.68 3.74
N ALA A 110 -5.65 11.90 3.20
CA ALA A 110 -4.46 12.33 2.48
C ALA A 110 -3.29 12.58 3.45
N ILE A 111 -2.06 12.26 3.06
CA ILE A 111 -0.85 12.45 3.87
C ILE A 111 -0.24 13.83 3.61
N THR A 112 -0.78 14.83 4.31
CA THR A 112 -0.33 16.24 4.21
C THR A 112 0.34 16.74 5.49
N SER A 113 0.08 16.09 6.62
CA SER A 113 0.65 16.44 7.92
C SER A 113 2.14 16.12 8.03
N THR A 114 2.93 17.06 8.53
CA THR A 114 4.36 16.86 8.82
C THR A 114 4.63 15.84 9.93
N ALA A 115 3.60 15.44 10.70
CA ALA A 115 3.73 14.33 11.64
C ALA A 115 3.82 12.95 10.94
N PHE A 116 3.44 12.87 9.66
CA PHE A 116 3.36 11.63 8.87
C PHE A 116 4.31 11.61 7.67
N ARG A 117 5.11 12.66 7.45
CA ARG A 117 6.07 12.73 6.34
C ARG A 117 7.32 13.48 6.76
N LEU A 118 8.45 13.21 6.12
CA LEU A 118 9.66 14.00 6.33
C LEU A 118 9.47 15.42 5.76
N PRO A 119 10.11 16.43 6.37
CA PRO A 119 10.27 17.72 5.72
C PRO A 119 11.05 17.54 4.40
N ASP A 120 10.73 18.34 3.40
CA ASP A 120 11.41 18.36 2.09
C ASP A 120 11.42 17.01 1.35
N ALA A 121 10.31 16.27 1.45
CA ALA A 121 10.16 14.97 0.79
C ALA A 121 10.53 15.03 -0.70
N ALA A 122 11.45 14.17 -1.15
CA ALA A 122 11.89 14.18 -2.53
C ALA A 122 10.75 13.72 -3.46
N PRO A 123 10.53 14.39 -4.62
CA PRO A 123 9.42 14.08 -5.51
C PRO A 123 9.54 12.68 -6.14
N THR A 124 10.71 12.06 -6.09
CA THR A 124 11.00 10.77 -6.73
C THR A 124 11.06 9.60 -5.75
N PHE A 125 10.97 9.84 -4.43
CA PHE A 125 11.09 8.75 -3.46
C PHE A 125 10.12 8.87 -2.27
N HIS A 126 8.84 8.93 -2.58
CA HIS A 126 7.77 8.96 -1.58
C HIS A 126 7.74 7.71 -0.68
N GLY A 127 8.26 6.56 -1.13
CA GLY A 127 8.47 5.37 -0.29
C GLY A 127 9.25 5.69 0.99
N ARG A 128 10.42 6.33 0.86
CA ARG A 128 11.28 6.70 1.98
C ARG A 128 10.77 7.93 2.72
N ASP A 129 10.31 8.94 1.99
CA ASP A 129 10.09 10.28 2.58
C ASP A 129 8.66 10.54 3.04
N VAL A 130 7.69 9.73 2.59
CA VAL A 130 6.28 9.89 2.98
C VAL A 130 5.69 8.60 3.56
N PHE A 131 5.77 7.49 2.83
CA PHE A 131 5.08 6.26 3.22
C PHE A 131 5.71 5.58 4.44
N ALA A 132 7.04 5.47 4.50
CA ALA A 132 7.71 4.93 5.68
C ALA A 132 7.46 5.79 6.94
N PRO A 133 7.59 7.14 6.92
CA PRO A 133 7.24 7.98 8.07
C PRO A 133 5.77 7.86 8.49
N ALA A 134 4.84 7.79 7.53
CA ALA A 134 3.43 7.62 7.84
C ALA A 134 3.16 6.28 8.55
N ALA A 135 3.76 5.19 8.08
CA ALA A 135 3.65 3.89 8.73
C ALA A 135 4.29 3.91 10.14
N ALA A 136 5.44 4.57 10.31
CA ALA A 136 6.05 4.74 11.63
C ALA A 136 5.17 5.54 12.60
N ALA A 137 4.51 6.60 12.13
CA ALA A 137 3.56 7.38 12.92
C ALA A 137 2.37 6.52 13.38
N LEU A 138 1.80 5.73 12.46
CA LEU A 138 0.71 4.81 12.78
C LEU A 138 1.14 3.72 13.77
N ALA A 139 2.36 3.19 13.64
CA ALA A 139 2.91 2.19 14.55
C ALA A 139 3.19 2.74 15.96
N ARG A 140 3.27 4.07 16.08
CA ARG A 140 3.33 4.81 17.35
C ARG A 140 1.97 5.28 17.84
N ASP A 141 0.91 4.62 17.36
CA ASP A 141 -0.48 4.84 17.74
C ASP A 141 -1.05 6.23 17.39
N LEU A 142 -0.42 6.97 16.47
CA LEU A 142 -1.06 8.18 15.96
C LEU A 142 -2.34 7.79 15.18
N PRO A 143 -3.48 8.45 15.44
CA PRO A 143 -4.71 8.18 14.70
C PRO A 143 -4.58 8.50 13.21
N PRO A 144 -5.08 7.64 12.29
CA PRO A 144 -5.03 7.87 10.85
C PRO A 144 -5.58 9.23 10.40
N ARG A 145 -6.65 9.70 11.03
CA ARG A 145 -7.26 11.02 10.77
C ARG A 145 -6.35 12.22 10.98
N LEU A 146 -5.21 12.05 11.64
CA LEU A 146 -4.21 13.12 11.82
C LEU A 146 -3.21 13.20 10.66
N ALA A 147 -3.25 12.24 9.71
CA ALA A 147 -2.42 12.28 8.51
C ALA A 147 -2.78 13.48 7.61
N GLY A 148 -4.04 13.88 7.62
CA GLY A 148 -4.55 15.01 6.84
C GLY A 148 -6.07 14.92 6.64
N PRO A 149 -6.63 15.69 5.69
CA PRO A 149 -8.06 15.70 5.43
C PRO A 149 -8.56 14.33 4.95
N ALA A 150 -9.81 14.01 5.28
CA ALA A 150 -10.48 12.85 4.69
C ALA A 150 -10.57 13.01 3.18
N THR A 151 -10.37 11.92 2.43
CA THR A 151 -10.41 11.90 0.98
C THR A 151 -11.16 10.67 0.47
N CYS A 152 -11.78 10.78 -0.69
CA CYS A 152 -12.21 9.61 -1.45
C CYS A 152 -11.00 9.05 -2.21
N LEU A 153 -10.93 7.72 -2.36
CA LEU A 153 -9.93 7.09 -3.22
C LEU A 153 -10.33 7.32 -4.68
N ALA A 154 -9.44 7.98 -5.43
CA ALA A 154 -9.65 8.31 -6.84
C ALA A 154 -9.05 7.25 -7.77
N GLY A 155 -8.03 6.52 -7.30
CA GLY A 155 -7.41 5.44 -8.06
C GLY A 155 -8.35 4.25 -8.20
N ALA A 156 -8.56 3.81 -9.43
CA ALA A 156 -9.38 2.64 -9.75
C ALA A 156 -8.58 1.67 -10.62
N LEU A 157 -8.74 0.38 -10.36
CA LEU A 157 -8.35 -0.66 -11.30
C LEU A 157 -9.47 -0.84 -12.34
N PRO A 158 -9.17 -1.31 -13.56
CA PRO A 158 -10.18 -1.66 -14.54
C PRO A 158 -10.99 -2.86 -14.03
N TRP A 159 -12.03 -2.56 -13.26
CA TRP A 159 -12.97 -3.47 -12.60
C TRP A 159 -14.36 -2.81 -12.60
N PRO A 160 -15.49 -3.53 -12.66
CA PRO A 160 -15.66 -5.00 -12.70
C PRO A 160 -15.50 -5.63 -14.09
N PRO A 161 -15.39 -6.97 -14.15
CA PRO A 161 -15.53 -7.69 -15.41
C PRO A 161 -16.88 -7.37 -16.08
N PRO A 162 -16.96 -7.47 -17.43
CA PRO A 162 -18.22 -7.32 -18.14
C PRO A 162 -19.27 -8.34 -17.65
N ALA A 163 -20.53 -7.93 -17.61
CA ALA A 163 -21.65 -8.78 -17.17
C ALA A 163 -21.98 -9.95 -18.13
N ASP A 164 -21.17 -10.19 -19.16
CA ASP A 164 -21.38 -11.20 -20.20
C ASP A 164 -20.60 -12.51 -19.96
N GLY A 165 -20.04 -12.68 -18.76
CA GLY A 165 -19.29 -13.87 -18.37
C GLY A 165 -17.84 -13.88 -18.84
N ARG A 166 -17.35 -12.83 -19.50
CA ARG A 166 -15.93 -12.62 -19.76
C ARG A 166 -15.25 -12.07 -18.51
N GLY A 167 -14.02 -12.53 -18.26
CA GLY A 167 -13.16 -12.01 -17.21
C GLY A 167 -11.77 -11.71 -17.73
N HIS A 168 -11.02 -10.95 -16.96
CA HIS A 168 -9.62 -10.63 -17.20
C HIS A 168 -8.74 -11.48 -16.30
N VAL A 169 -7.59 -11.90 -16.82
CA VAL A 169 -6.50 -12.37 -15.97
C VAL A 169 -5.94 -11.15 -15.26
N ILE A 170 -6.15 -11.07 -13.95
CA ILE A 170 -5.72 -9.95 -13.10
C ILE A 170 -4.36 -10.20 -12.45
N HIS A 171 -3.94 -11.46 -12.38
CA HIS A 171 -2.62 -11.83 -11.86
C HIS A 171 -2.19 -13.18 -12.46
N VAL A 172 -0.90 -13.29 -12.76
CA VAL A 172 -0.24 -14.55 -13.09
C VAL A 172 0.81 -14.81 -12.03
N ASP A 173 0.67 -15.90 -11.30
CA ASP A 173 1.59 -16.22 -10.21
C ASP A 173 2.86 -16.93 -10.70
N VAL A 174 3.80 -17.14 -9.78
CA VAL A 174 5.09 -17.80 -10.05
C VAL A 174 4.97 -19.27 -10.48
N PHE A 175 3.83 -19.91 -10.24
CA PHE A 175 3.55 -21.29 -10.65
C PHE A 175 2.86 -21.34 -12.02
N GLY A 176 2.51 -20.19 -12.60
CA GLY A 176 1.79 -20.09 -13.87
C GLY A 176 0.27 -20.17 -13.73
N ASN A 177 -0.27 -20.02 -12.53
CA ASN A 177 -1.72 -19.95 -12.34
C ASN A 177 -2.25 -18.62 -12.88
N LEU A 178 -3.42 -18.67 -13.52
CA LEU A 178 -4.14 -17.49 -14.00
C LEU A 178 -5.24 -17.15 -13.01
N ILE A 179 -5.07 -16.04 -12.28
CA ILE A 179 -6.08 -15.52 -11.38
C ILE A 179 -6.96 -14.57 -12.19
N THR A 180 -8.28 -14.78 -12.12
CA THR A 180 -9.26 -13.94 -12.83
C THR A 180 -10.08 -13.07 -11.89
N ASP A 181 -10.73 -12.07 -12.47
CA ASP A 181 -11.75 -11.25 -11.82
C ASP A 181 -13.14 -11.91 -11.75
N LEU A 182 -13.26 -13.17 -12.20
CA LEU A 182 -14.53 -13.88 -12.19
C LEU A 182 -14.89 -14.30 -10.76
N VAL A 183 -16.13 -14.00 -10.37
CA VAL A 183 -16.70 -14.48 -9.11
C VAL A 183 -17.25 -15.89 -9.35
N ALA A 184 -16.85 -16.84 -8.50
CA ALA A 184 -17.44 -18.17 -8.53
C ALA A 184 -18.96 -18.08 -8.28
N PRO A 185 -19.78 -18.85 -9.01
CA PRO A 185 -21.23 -18.84 -8.87
C PRO A 185 -21.71 -19.29 -7.48
#